data_AF-A0A1W9MM99-F1
#
_entry.id   AF-A0A1W9MM99-F1
#
_cell.length_a   1.000
_cell.length_b   1.000
_cell.length_c   1.000
_cell.angle_alpha   90.00
_cell.angle_beta   90.00
_cell.angle_gamma   90.00
#
_symmetry.space_group_name_H-M   'P 1'
#
loop_
_entity.id
_entity.type
_entity.pdbx_description
1 polymer ?
#
loop_
_entity_poly.entity_id
_entity_poly.type
_entity_poly.pdbx_seq_one_letter_code
_entity_poly.pdbx_strand_id
1 'polypeptide(L)'
;MIKKMIAILMVMGMILSGIVFADEITKGKPQGTRPPCPNGAFLPGPPKGHPADLGKYLHDNMLVEALSEITGQSAETIKTALETQHPEAVMETYGVDFEAFRTLMDGKTVAMAEKAAECGLITQEQAAEIAEKIAARAAASETSN
;
A
#
# COMPACT_ATOMS: atom_id res chain seq x y z
N MET A 1 37.29 9.49 -27.08
CA MET A 1 35.82 9.27 -27.07
C MET A 1 35.41 7.88 -27.57
N ILE A 2 36.16 7.26 -28.49
CA ILE A 2 35.93 5.87 -28.95
C ILE A 2 35.98 4.82 -27.81
N LYS A 3 36.87 4.98 -26.81
CA LYS A 3 36.95 4.07 -25.66
C LYS A 3 35.72 4.07 -24.74
N LYS A 4 34.94 5.16 -24.68
CA LYS A 4 33.71 5.24 -23.88
C LYS A 4 32.53 4.56 -24.57
N MET A 5 32.52 4.49 -25.91
CA MET A 5 31.48 3.80 -26.67
C MET A 5 31.60 2.26 -26.61
N ILE A 6 32.83 1.73 -26.46
CA ILE A 6 33.06 0.28 -26.37
C ILE A 6 32.52 -0.30 -25.05
N ALA A 7 32.56 0.45 -23.96
CA ALA A 7 32.05 0.00 -22.66
C ALA A 7 30.52 -0.11 -22.62
N ILE A 8 29.80 0.76 -23.33
CA ILE A 8 28.33 0.75 -23.41
C ILE A 8 27.82 -0.46 -24.23
N LEU A 9 28.58 -0.88 -25.24
CA LEU A 9 28.24 -2.01 -26.10
C LEU A 9 28.48 -3.37 -25.41
N MET A 10 29.34 -3.45 -24.38
CA MET A 10 29.56 -4.69 -23.62
C MET A 10 28.53 -4.96 -22.52
N VAL A 11 27.81 -3.94 -22.02
CA VAL A 11 26.79 -4.13 -20.97
C VAL A 11 25.44 -4.60 -21.55
N MET A 12 25.17 -4.32 -22.83
CA MET A 12 23.95 -4.76 -23.54
C MET A 12 23.98 -6.24 -24.00
N GLY A 13 25.14 -6.92 -23.91
CA GLY A 13 25.33 -8.28 -24.44
C GLY A 13 24.90 -9.42 -23.52
N MET A 14 24.36 -9.15 -22.34
CA MET A 14 24.06 -10.16 -21.32
C MET A 14 22.54 -10.35 -21.09
N ILE A 15 21.74 -10.23 -22.15
CA ILE A 15 20.25 -10.35 -22.10
C ILE A 15 19.72 -11.54 -22.92
N LEU A 16 20.56 -12.50 -23.34
CA LEU A 16 20.09 -13.65 -24.13
C LEU A 16 20.70 -14.97 -23.68
N SER A 17 20.09 -15.59 -22.65
CA SER A 17 20.01 -17.04 -22.39
C SER A 17 19.39 -17.25 -20.99
N GLY A 18 18.24 -17.88 -20.77
CA GLY A 18 17.33 -18.53 -21.69
C GLY A 18 15.95 -18.70 -21.04
N ILE A 19 14.93 -18.71 -21.90
CA ILE A 19 13.57 -19.13 -21.54
C ILE A 19 13.52 -20.64 -21.77
N VAL A 20 13.32 -21.43 -20.72
CA VAL A 20 12.79 -22.78 -20.83
C VAL A 20 11.32 -22.70 -20.45
N PHE A 21 10.47 -22.84 -21.46
CA PHE A 21 9.07 -23.19 -21.29
C PHE A 21 9.00 -24.61 -20.71
N ALA A 22 8.50 -24.73 -19.49
CA ALA A 22 7.81 -25.93 -19.05
C ALA A 22 6.33 -25.53 -18.97
N ASP A 23 5.59 -25.95 -19.98
CA ASP A 23 4.14 -25.85 -20.02
C ASP A 23 3.53 -26.98 -19.18
N GLU A 24 2.39 -26.63 -18.62
CA GLU A 24 1.27 -27.49 -18.26
C GLU A 24 1.13 -28.11 -16.85
N ILE A 25 -0.11 -27.89 -16.35
CA ILE A 25 -0.85 -28.55 -15.26
C ILE A 25 -0.59 -27.92 -13.87
N THR A 26 -1.40 -27.02 -13.30
CA THR A 26 -2.86 -27.02 -13.17
C THR A 26 -3.45 -25.62 -12.97
N LYS A 27 -4.64 -25.40 -13.55
CA LYS A 27 -5.64 -24.39 -13.16
C LYS A 27 -5.75 -24.24 -11.63
N GLY A 28 -5.18 -23.18 -11.07
CA GLY A 28 -5.45 -22.71 -9.72
C GLY A 28 -6.07 -21.32 -9.80
N LYS A 29 -7.38 -21.19 -9.65
CA LYS A 29 -8.04 -19.90 -9.41
C LYS A 29 -7.37 -19.23 -8.19
N PRO A 30 -6.99 -17.95 -8.21
CA PRO A 30 -6.75 -17.22 -6.98
C PRO A 30 -8.13 -16.83 -6.40
N GLN A 31 -8.89 -17.82 -5.94
CA GLN A 31 -9.96 -17.58 -4.98
C GLN A 31 -9.37 -17.87 -3.61
N GLY A 32 -8.89 -16.82 -2.96
CA GLY A 32 -8.49 -16.83 -1.56
C GLY A 32 -9.70 -17.00 -0.63
N THR A 33 -10.52 -18.04 -0.83
CA THR A 33 -11.28 -18.63 0.26
C THR A 33 -10.31 -19.53 0.99
N ARG A 34 -9.77 -19.05 2.12
CA ARG A 34 -8.98 -19.87 3.04
C ARG A 34 -9.73 -21.19 3.23
N PRO A 35 -9.09 -22.36 3.01
CA PRO A 35 -9.77 -23.63 3.16
C PRO A 35 -10.33 -23.70 4.58
N PRO A 36 -11.61 -24.03 4.77
CA PRO A 36 -12.17 -24.18 6.10
C PRO A 36 -11.38 -25.28 6.82
N CYS A 37 -10.79 -24.93 7.96
CA CYS A 37 -10.17 -25.93 8.83
C CYS A 37 -11.24 -26.98 9.17
N PRO A 38 -10.95 -28.30 9.10
CA PRO A 38 -11.95 -29.36 9.24
C PRO A 38 -12.71 -29.35 10.58
N ASN A 39 -12.26 -28.57 11.57
CA ASN A 39 -12.81 -28.55 12.92
C ASN A 39 -13.28 -27.17 13.42
N GLY A 40 -13.46 -26.16 12.54
CA GLY A 40 -13.97 -24.84 12.95
C GLY A 40 -13.06 -24.03 13.89
N ALA A 41 -11.84 -24.49 14.13
CA ALA A 41 -10.87 -23.80 14.97
C ALA A 41 -10.33 -22.58 14.21
N PHE A 42 -10.65 -21.39 14.72
CA PHE A 42 -9.94 -20.15 14.38
C PHE A 42 -8.45 -20.37 14.72
N LEU A 43 -7.56 -20.10 13.75
CA LEU A 43 -6.14 -20.04 14.07
C LEU A 43 -5.93 -18.99 15.15
N PRO A 44 -5.09 -19.25 16.17
CA PRO A 44 -4.72 -18.22 17.13
C PRO A 44 -4.20 -17.02 16.34
N GLY A 45 -4.76 -15.85 16.63
CA GLY A 45 -4.30 -14.59 16.06
C GLY A 45 -2.79 -14.42 16.28
N PRO A 46 -2.12 -13.56 15.49
CA PRO A 46 -0.71 -13.30 15.69
C PRO A 46 -0.44 -12.91 17.16
N PRO A 47 0.74 -13.27 17.70
CA PRO A 47 1.11 -12.93 19.07
C PRO A 47 1.02 -11.42 19.29
N LYS A 48 0.60 -10.99 20.50
CA LYS A 48 0.47 -9.56 20.85
C LYS A 48 1.80 -8.82 20.63
N GLY A 49 1.73 -7.63 20.04
CA GLY A 49 2.93 -6.84 19.68
C GLY A 49 3.55 -7.30 18.37
N HIS A 50 2.77 -7.89 17.48
CA HIS A 50 3.22 -8.28 16.16
C HIS A 50 3.51 -7.00 15.34
N PRO A 51 4.53 -6.96 14.47
CA PRO A 51 4.79 -5.80 13.61
C PRO A 51 3.57 -5.34 12.77
N ALA A 52 2.63 -6.25 12.51
CA ALA A 52 1.36 -5.92 11.87
C ALA A 52 0.48 -4.97 12.71
N ASP A 53 0.59 -4.99 14.03
CA ASP A 53 -0.14 -4.10 14.93
C ASP A 53 0.32 -2.64 14.75
N LEU A 54 1.62 -2.42 14.52
CA LEU A 54 2.15 -1.08 14.23
C LEU A 54 1.58 -0.53 12.93
N GLY A 55 1.64 -1.32 11.85
CA GLY A 55 1.07 -0.93 10.56
C GLY A 55 -0.43 -0.63 10.66
N LYS A 56 -1.17 -1.44 11.43
CA LYS A 56 -2.59 -1.23 11.71
C LYS A 56 -2.82 0.10 12.43
N TYR A 57 -2.14 0.35 13.56
CA TYR A 57 -2.38 1.59 14.32
C TYR A 57 -1.97 2.85 13.55
N LEU A 58 -0.89 2.78 12.76
CA LEU A 58 -0.51 3.89 11.88
C LEU A 58 -1.59 4.15 10.82
N HIS A 59 -2.11 3.09 10.20
CA HIS A 59 -3.19 3.21 9.22
C HIS A 59 -4.47 3.79 9.84
N ASP A 60 -4.92 3.26 10.99
CA ASP A 60 -6.14 3.72 11.66
C ASP A 60 -6.03 5.20 12.08
N ASN A 61 -4.86 5.63 12.56
CA ASN A 61 -4.64 7.03 12.91
C ASN A 61 -4.69 7.93 11.67
N MET A 62 -4.03 7.54 10.57
CA MET A 62 -4.09 8.29 9.31
C MET A 62 -5.51 8.37 8.76
N LEU A 63 -6.28 7.28 8.86
CA LEU A 63 -7.67 7.23 8.44
C LEU A 63 -8.53 8.25 9.19
N VAL A 64 -8.41 8.29 10.53
CA VAL A 64 -9.14 9.25 11.37
C VAL A 64 -8.77 10.68 11.00
N GLU A 65 -7.48 10.97 10.86
CA GLU A 65 -7.01 12.31 10.46
C GLU A 65 -7.51 12.71 9.07
N ALA A 66 -7.42 11.81 8.09
CA ALA A 66 -7.85 12.10 6.71
C ALA A 66 -9.35 12.40 6.63
N LEU A 67 -10.17 11.59 7.29
CA LEU A 67 -11.61 11.83 7.33
C LEU A 67 -11.95 13.08 8.15
N SER A 68 -11.24 13.36 9.24
CA SER A 68 -11.43 14.59 10.02
C SER A 68 -11.12 15.83 9.18
N GLU A 69 -10.03 15.81 8.41
CA GLU A 69 -9.63 16.90 7.51
C GLU A 69 -10.65 17.11 6.38
N ILE A 70 -11.11 16.06 5.72
CA ILE A 70 -12.04 16.18 4.58
C ILE A 70 -13.44 16.59 5.03
N THR A 71 -13.93 16.02 6.12
CA THR A 71 -15.30 16.25 6.60
C THR A 71 -15.43 17.50 7.48
N GLY A 72 -14.31 18.05 7.94
CA GLY A 72 -14.26 19.12 8.94
C GLY A 72 -14.76 18.70 10.34
N GLN A 73 -15.03 17.41 10.56
CA GLN A 73 -15.42 16.88 11.86
C GLN A 73 -14.22 16.73 12.78
N SER A 74 -14.45 16.67 14.10
CA SER A 74 -13.37 16.36 15.03
C SER A 74 -12.90 14.91 14.86
N ALA A 75 -11.61 14.67 15.11
CA ALA A 75 -11.03 13.33 15.12
C ALA A 75 -11.77 12.37 16.07
N GLU A 76 -12.27 12.87 17.20
CA GLU A 76 -13.06 12.09 18.17
C GLU A 76 -14.41 11.66 17.59
N THR A 77 -15.07 12.54 16.83
CA THR A 77 -16.34 12.23 16.16
C THR A 77 -16.13 11.14 15.10
N ILE A 78 -15.10 11.30 14.27
CA ILE A 78 -14.73 10.31 13.25
C ILE A 78 -14.33 8.97 13.87
N LYS A 79 -13.53 8.99 14.94
CA LYS A 79 -13.13 7.79 15.65
C LYS A 79 -14.34 7.04 16.21
N THR A 80 -15.28 7.76 16.83
CA THR A 80 -16.53 7.17 17.36
C THR A 80 -17.36 6.56 16.23
N ALA A 81 -17.43 7.20 15.06
CA ALA A 81 -18.10 6.64 13.90
C ALA A 81 -17.43 5.34 13.42
N LEU A 82 -16.10 5.33 13.31
CA LEU A 82 -15.32 4.16 12.87
C LEU A 82 -15.31 3.00 13.87
N GLU A 83 -15.63 3.24 15.15
CA GLU A 83 -15.82 2.16 16.13
C GLU A 83 -17.12 1.37 15.89
N THR A 84 -18.09 1.98 15.20
CA THR A 84 -19.42 1.40 14.99
C THR A 84 -19.73 1.08 13.53
N GLN A 85 -18.98 1.66 12.60
CA GLN A 85 -19.22 1.58 11.16
C GLN A 85 -17.93 1.29 10.40
N HIS A 86 -18.08 0.64 9.24
CA HIS A 86 -16.97 0.49 8.30
C HIS A 86 -16.58 1.84 7.68
N PRO A 87 -15.29 2.06 7.32
CA PRO A 87 -14.83 3.32 6.74
C PRO A 87 -15.63 3.79 5.51
N GLU A 88 -16.03 2.85 4.64
CA GLU A 88 -16.86 3.14 3.45
C GLU A 88 -18.22 3.76 3.82
N ALA A 89 -18.88 3.24 4.85
CA ALA A 89 -20.16 3.76 5.33
C ALA A 89 -20.00 5.13 6.00
N VAL A 90 -18.88 5.35 6.71
CA VAL A 90 -18.55 6.66 7.28
C VAL A 90 -18.35 7.68 6.16
N MET A 91 -17.60 7.32 5.12
CA MET A 91 -17.39 8.17 3.95
C MET A 91 -18.71 8.53 3.25
N GLU A 92 -19.58 7.53 3.02
CA GLU A 92 -20.90 7.77 2.44
C GLU A 92 -21.75 8.71 3.31
N THR A 93 -21.77 8.47 4.63
CA THR A 93 -22.52 9.29 5.61
C THR A 93 -22.11 10.76 5.56
N TYR A 94 -20.81 11.03 5.39
CA TYR A 94 -20.29 12.39 5.32
C TYR A 94 -20.11 12.93 3.90
N GLY A 95 -20.57 12.20 2.87
CA GLY A 95 -20.47 12.62 1.47
C GLY A 95 -19.03 12.79 0.98
N VAL A 96 -18.12 11.97 1.49
CA VAL A 96 -16.69 12.00 1.13
C VAL A 96 -16.49 11.36 -0.23
N ASP A 97 -15.90 12.12 -1.16
CA ASP A 97 -15.43 11.58 -2.42
C ASP A 97 -14.25 10.61 -2.20
N PHE A 98 -14.36 9.41 -2.80
CA PHE A 98 -13.38 8.35 -2.58
C PHE A 98 -12.02 8.69 -3.18
N GLU A 99 -11.98 9.41 -4.30
CA GLU A 99 -10.74 9.81 -4.94
C GLU A 99 -10.00 10.88 -4.13
N ALA A 100 -10.71 11.86 -3.61
CA ALA A 100 -10.19 12.86 -2.68
C ALA A 100 -9.64 12.21 -1.40
N PHE A 101 -10.39 11.27 -0.82
CA PHE A 101 -9.94 10.49 0.34
C PHE A 101 -8.66 9.72 0.05
N ARG A 102 -8.62 8.98 -1.07
CA ARG A 102 -7.45 8.21 -1.48
C ARG A 102 -6.22 9.10 -1.68
N THR A 103 -6.40 10.23 -2.36
CA THR A 103 -5.32 11.21 -2.61
C THR A 103 -4.75 11.74 -1.29
N LEU A 104 -5.61 12.02 -0.32
CA LEU A 104 -5.17 12.50 1.00
C LEU A 104 -4.41 11.41 1.78
N MET A 105 -4.91 10.17 1.77
CA MET A 105 -4.23 9.03 2.41
C MET A 105 -2.85 8.76 1.79
N ASP A 106 -2.76 8.88 0.47
CA ASP A 106 -1.51 8.73 -0.27
C ASP A 106 -0.52 9.85 0.11
N GLY A 107 -0.97 11.10 0.17
CA GLY A 107 -0.17 12.23 0.65
C GLY A 107 0.31 12.05 2.08
N LYS A 108 -0.56 11.59 2.99
CA LYS A 108 -0.19 11.30 4.40
C LYS A 108 0.85 10.17 4.49
N THR A 109 0.73 9.15 3.64
CA THR A 109 1.70 8.04 3.61
C THR A 109 3.08 8.53 3.16
N VAL A 110 3.15 9.39 2.15
CA VAL A 110 4.41 10.02 1.70
C VAL A 110 5.01 10.87 2.82
N ALA A 111 4.22 11.75 3.44
CA ALA A 111 4.69 12.59 4.54
C ALA A 111 5.20 11.78 5.74
N MET A 112 4.57 10.62 6.03
CA MET A 112 5.04 9.71 7.07
C MET A 112 6.38 9.06 6.69
N ALA A 113 6.57 8.66 5.44
CA ALA A 113 7.84 8.11 4.96
C ALA A 113 8.96 9.15 5.04
N GLU A 114 8.70 10.41 4.66
CA GLU A 114 9.65 11.52 4.80
C GLU A 114 10.06 11.72 6.27
N LYS A 115 9.09 11.82 7.18
CA LYS A 115 9.37 11.93 8.63
C LYS A 115 10.14 10.73 9.17
N ALA A 116 9.82 9.53 8.71
CA ALA A 116 10.55 8.32 9.09
C ALA A 116 12.02 8.37 8.64
N ALA A 117 12.28 8.95 7.45
CA ALA A 117 13.64 9.17 6.97
C ALA A 117 14.38 10.26 7.76
N GLU A 118 13.71 11.36 8.09
CA GLU A 118 14.25 12.42 8.95
C GLU A 118 14.64 11.90 10.34
N CYS A 119 13.84 10.98 10.88
CA CYS A 119 14.09 10.31 12.15
C CYS A 119 15.12 9.17 12.06
N GLY A 120 15.65 8.86 10.88
CA GLY A 120 16.61 7.79 10.64
C GLY A 120 16.06 6.37 10.78
N LEU A 121 14.72 6.20 10.76
CA LEU A 121 14.07 4.89 10.78
C LEU A 121 14.16 4.19 9.42
N ILE A 122 14.18 4.99 8.35
CA ILE A 122 14.45 4.55 6.97
C ILE A 122 15.46 5.52 6.33
N THR A 123 15.98 5.14 5.17
CA THR A 123 16.81 6.03 4.35
C THR A 123 15.95 6.95 3.49
N GLN A 124 16.54 8.06 3.03
CA GLN A 124 15.86 8.97 2.09
C GLN A 124 15.54 8.29 0.74
N GLU A 125 16.38 7.35 0.30
CA GLU A 125 16.12 6.55 -0.90
C GLU A 125 14.88 5.66 -0.73
N GLN A 126 14.72 5.03 0.44
CA GLN A 126 13.52 4.24 0.76
C GLN A 126 12.26 5.10 0.84
N ALA A 127 12.34 6.31 1.40
CA ALA A 127 11.21 7.25 1.39
C ALA A 127 10.82 7.65 -0.04
N ALA A 128 11.81 7.95 -0.89
CA ALA A 128 11.57 8.27 -2.30
C ALA A 128 10.93 7.09 -3.05
N GLU A 129 11.41 5.86 -2.85
CA GLU A 129 10.84 4.66 -3.46
C GLU A 129 9.35 4.46 -3.07
N ILE A 130 9.00 4.75 -1.82
CA ILE A 130 7.60 4.70 -1.34
C ILE A 130 6.76 5.74 -2.09
N ALA A 131 7.24 6.97 -2.20
CA ALA A 131 6.54 8.04 -2.92
C ALA A 131 6.35 7.71 -4.41
N GLU A 132 7.38 7.18 -5.06
CA GLU A 132 7.30 6.75 -6.47
C GLU A 132 6.27 5.65 -6.68
N LYS A 133 6.22 4.63 -5.80
CA LYS A 133 5.21 3.56 -5.88
C LYS A 133 3.78 4.09 -5.74
N ILE A 134 3.58 5.07 -4.86
CA ILE A 134 2.30 5.73 -4.66
C ILE A 134 1.90 6.50 -5.92
N ALA A 135 2.81 7.31 -6.48
CA ALA A 135 2.58 8.06 -7.71
C ALA A 135 2.30 7.16 -8.92
N ALA A 136 3.05 6.06 -9.07
CA ALA A 136 2.83 5.09 -10.14
C ALA A 136 1.44 4.44 -10.06
N ARG A 137 0.96 4.15 -8.85
CA ARG A 137 -0.40 3.62 -8.63
C ARG A 137 -1.48 4.65 -8.97
N ALA A 138 -1.27 5.92 -8.62
CA ALA A 138 -2.19 7.00 -8.99
C ALA A 138 -2.30 7.13 -10.52
N ALA A 139 -1.17 7.16 -11.23
CA ALA A 139 -1.13 7.21 -12.70
C ALA A 139 -1.79 5.98 -13.36
N ALA A 140 -1.64 4.79 -12.78
CA ALA A 140 -2.30 3.58 -13.26
C ALA A 140 -3.83 3.63 -13.12
N SER A 141 -4.35 4.29 -12.07
CA SER A 141 -5.81 4.45 -11.91
C SER A 141 -6.45 5.43 -12.90
N GLU A 142 -5.69 6.41 -13.41
CA GLU A 142 -6.19 7.40 -14.39
C GLU A 142 -6.31 6.81 -15.82
N THR A 143 -5.54 5.77 -16.14
CA THR A 143 -5.51 5.15 -17.48
C THR A 143 -6.53 4.02 -17.66
N SER A 144 -7.26 3.65 -16.61
CA SER A 144 -8.25 2.55 -16.60
C SER A 144 -9.71 3.04 -16.57
N ASN A 145 -9.95 4.34 -16.61
CA ASN A 145 -11.27 4.98 -16.72
C ASN A 145 -11.51 5.56 -18.12
#